data_AF-A0A0G4LLD7-F1
#
_entry.id   AF-A0A0G4LLD7-F1
#
_cell.length_a   1.000
_cell.length_b   1.000
_cell.length_c   1.000
_cell.angle_alpha   90.00
_cell.angle_beta   90.00
_cell.angle_gamma   90.00
#
_symmetry.space_group_name_H-M   'P 1'
#
loop_
_entity.id
_entity.type
_entity.pdbx_description
1 polymer ?
#
loop_
_entity_poly.entity_id
_entity_poly.type
_entity_poly.pdbx_seq_one_letter_code
_entity_poly.pdbx_strand_id
1 'polypeptide(L)'
;MTELKRVKQYFAKIQKAEEPPAQRTTSVNTEAATRILKADLSELVARLEDRLVREPLPLPPQIDPDAVAEFDYRRVYATGRLRHDREMLIGPRMRDGEQGYMVVTPLERDGDGSTVLVNRGWISKKMGDQRARSAEALPTGEITVEALLREPWKKNMFTPDNRPDKWEFYFPDVKQMAAL
;
A
#
# COMPACT_ATOMS: atom_id res chain seq x y z
N MET A 1 -5.79 59.22 41.51
CA MET A 1 -5.72 58.82 40.07
C MET A 1 -5.81 57.30 39.82
N THR A 2 -5.76 56.45 40.84
CA THR A 2 -5.70 54.97 40.70
C THR A 2 -7.07 54.32 40.44
N GLU A 3 -8.13 54.82 41.07
CA GLU A 3 -9.49 54.28 40.93
C GLU A 3 -10.07 54.46 39.52
N LEU A 4 -9.81 55.60 38.87
CA LEU A 4 -10.30 55.86 37.51
C LEU A 4 -9.69 54.91 36.46
N LYS A 5 -8.43 54.49 36.67
CA LYS A 5 -7.79 53.47 35.83
C LYS A 5 -8.46 52.11 36.02
N ARG A 6 -8.80 51.75 37.26
CA ARG A 6 -9.46 50.48 37.60
C ARG A 6 -10.86 50.41 36.99
N VAL A 7 -11.63 51.49 37.11
CA VAL A 7 -12.98 51.59 36.52
C VAL A 7 -12.92 51.45 35.00
N LYS A 8 -12.01 52.14 34.31
CA LYS A 8 -11.82 51.96 32.85
C LYS A 8 -11.45 50.52 32.48
N GLN A 9 -10.64 49.86 33.30
CA GLN A 9 -10.24 48.47 33.08
C GLN A 9 -11.40 47.50 33.29
N TYR A 10 -12.31 47.77 34.25
CA TYR A 10 -13.53 47.00 34.46
C TYR A 10 -14.52 47.20 33.30
N PHE A 11 -14.73 48.43 32.85
CA PHE A 11 -15.59 48.70 31.69
C PHE A 11 -15.08 48.01 30.42
N ALA A 12 -13.76 48.05 30.16
CA ALA A 12 -13.18 47.35 29.01
C ALA A 12 -13.35 45.81 29.10
N LYS A 13 -13.32 45.24 30.32
CA LYS A 13 -13.57 43.80 30.54
C LYS A 13 -15.03 43.43 30.34
N ILE A 14 -15.96 44.30 30.76
CA ILE A 14 -17.41 44.10 30.56
C ILE A 14 -17.74 44.16 29.08
N GLN A 15 -17.23 45.16 28.36
CA GLN A 15 -17.46 45.32 26.92
C GLN A 15 -16.96 44.11 26.13
N LYS A 16 -15.78 43.58 26.48
CA LYS A 16 -15.22 42.36 25.86
C LYS A 16 -15.99 41.07 26.21
N ALA A 17 -16.74 41.08 27.32
CA ALA A 17 -17.58 39.95 27.75
C ALA A 17 -19.01 40.03 27.19
N GLU A 18 -19.51 41.24 26.91
CA GLU A 18 -20.81 41.49 26.28
C GLU A 18 -20.76 41.39 24.75
N GLU A 19 -19.60 41.57 24.13
CA GLU A 19 -19.40 41.19 22.73
C GLU A 19 -19.60 39.67 22.61
N PRO A 20 -20.66 39.19 21.94
CA PRO A 20 -20.89 37.76 21.82
C PRO A 20 -19.67 37.14 21.12
N PRO A 21 -19.13 36.01 21.61
CA PRO A 21 -18.02 35.35 20.94
C PRO A 21 -18.45 35.11 19.50
N ALA A 22 -17.61 35.55 18.55
CA ALA A 22 -17.86 35.40 17.12
C ALA A 22 -18.40 33.98 16.86
N GLN A 23 -19.57 33.89 16.22
CA GLN A 23 -20.21 32.60 15.95
C GLN A 23 -19.17 31.69 15.32
N ARG A 24 -18.90 30.54 15.95
CA ARG A 24 -17.94 29.56 15.41
C ARG A 24 -18.46 29.12 14.05
N THR A 25 -17.88 29.66 12.98
CA THR A 25 -18.22 29.23 11.63
C THR A 25 -17.80 27.77 11.49
N THR A 26 -18.77 26.87 11.35
CA THR A 26 -18.53 25.44 11.07
C THR A 26 -18.15 25.21 9.61
N SER A 27 -17.66 26.23 8.90
CA SER A 27 -17.17 26.07 7.54
C SER A 27 -15.72 25.60 7.60
N VAL A 28 -15.46 24.49 6.91
CA VAL A 28 -14.11 23.94 6.77
C VAL A 28 -13.25 24.99 6.06
N ASN A 29 -12.11 25.36 6.67
CA ASN A 29 -11.13 26.21 6.01
C ASN A 29 -10.39 25.38 4.95
N THR A 30 -10.88 25.45 3.72
CA THR A 30 -10.36 24.70 2.57
C THR A 30 -8.91 25.04 2.25
N GLU A 31 -8.46 26.28 2.47
CA GLU A 31 -7.06 26.65 2.26
C GLU A 31 -6.13 26.00 3.29
N ALA A 32 -6.53 26.01 4.56
CA ALA A 32 -5.78 25.34 5.62
C ALA A 32 -5.74 23.82 5.41
N ALA A 33 -6.88 23.21 5.08
CA ALA A 33 -6.96 21.79 4.74
C ALA A 33 -6.09 21.44 3.52
N THR A 34 -6.11 22.25 2.46
CA THR A 34 -5.27 22.05 1.27
C THR A 34 -3.79 22.17 1.59
N ARG A 35 -3.40 23.11 2.46
CA ARG A 35 -2.00 23.28 2.89
C ARG A 35 -1.50 22.08 3.69
N ILE A 36 -2.31 21.57 4.62
CA ILE A 36 -1.99 20.38 5.42
C ILE A 36 -1.86 19.17 4.50
N LEU A 37 -2.86 18.92 3.65
CA LEU A 37 -2.84 17.80 2.70
C LEU A 37 -1.65 17.85 1.74
N LYS A 38 -1.27 19.05 1.25
CA LYS A 38 -0.07 19.21 0.42
C LYS A 38 1.22 18.94 1.20
N ALA A 39 1.31 19.37 2.45
CA ALA A 39 2.48 19.12 3.28
C ALA A 39 2.64 17.61 3.53
N ASP A 40 1.58 16.93 3.93
CA ASP A 40 1.58 15.48 4.18
C ASP A 40 1.91 14.69 2.90
N LEU A 41 1.34 15.08 1.75
CA LEU A 41 1.66 14.47 0.46
C LEU A 41 3.12 14.68 0.09
N SER A 42 3.67 15.88 0.32
CA SER A 42 5.06 16.18 -0.02
C SER A 42 6.03 15.37 0.84
N GLU A 43 5.73 15.22 2.14
CA GLU A 43 6.53 14.37 3.03
C GLU A 43 6.45 12.89 2.65
N LEU A 44 5.26 12.41 2.28
CA LEU A 44 5.07 11.05 1.79
C LEU A 44 5.84 10.80 0.48
N VAL A 45 5.76 11.73 -0.47
CA VAL A 45 6.49 11.66 -1.74
C VAL A 45 7.99 11.64 -1.50
N ALA A 46 8.53 12.55 -0.69
CA ALA A 46 9.97 12.60 -0.39
C ALA A 46 10.46 11.30 0.25
N ARG A 47 9.67 10.71 1.17
CA ARG A 47 9.97 9.42 1.81
C ARG A 47 9.97 8.26 0.81
N LEU A 48 9.04 8.28 -0.15
CA LEU A 48 8.97 7.28 -1.21
C LEU A 48 10.13 7.44 -2.19
N GLU A 49 10.46 8.66 -2.61
CA GLU A 49 11.58 8.96 -3.50
C GLU A 49 12.90 8.47 -2.90
N ASP A 50 13.16 8.77 -1.62
CA ASP A 50 14.37 8.29 -0.94
C ASP A 50 14.45 6.76 -0.89
N ARG A 51 13.32 6.05 -0.72
CA ARG A 51 13.29 4.58 -0.72
C ARG A 51 13.43 3.97 -2.13
N LEU A 52 12.92 4.67 -3.15
CA LEU A 52 12.93 4.23 -4.55
C LEU A 52 14.29 4.45 -5.25
N VAL A 53 15.03 5.49 -4.86
CA VAL A 53 16.32 5.82 -5.50
C VAL A 53 17.46 4.94 -4.97
N ARG A 54 17.34 4.40 -3.76
CA ARG A 54 18.35 3.51 -3.15
C ARG A 54 18.56 2.23 -3.96
N GLU A 55 19.79 1.75 -3.98
CA GLU A 55 20.14 0.46 -4.59
C GLU A 55 19.30 -0.68 -3.99
N PRO A 56 18.80 -1.62 -4.81
CA PRO A 56 18.10 -2.81 -4.33
C PRO A 56 18.94 -3.61 -3.35
N LEU A 57 18.35 -4.04 -2.23
CA LEU A 57 19.00 -4.95 -1.29
C LEU A 57 18.69 -6.41 -1.63
N PRO A 58 19.63 -7.34 -1.39
CA PRO A 58 19.29 -8.76 -1.43
C PRO A 58 18.20 -9.03 -0.40
N LEU A 59 17.13 -9.70 -0.83
CA LEU A 59 16.07 -10.10 0.07
C LEU A 59 16.59 -11.22 1.00
N PRO A 60 16.51 -11.05 2.33
CA PRO A 60 17.07 -12.03 3.25
C PRO A 60 16.34 -13.38 3.13
N PRO A 61 17.04 -14.50 3.43
CA PRO A 61 16.47 -15.85 3.33
C PRO A 61 15.21 -16.00 4.18
N GLN A 62 15.25 -15.52 5.43
CA GLN A 62 14.11 -15.48 6.33
C GLN A 62 13.62 -14.05 6.44
N ILE A 63 12.32 -13.87 6.23
CA ILE A 63 11.63 -12.59 6.33
C ILE A 63 10.59 -12.75 7.42
N ASP A 64 10.64 -11.87 8.42
CA ASP A 64 9.54 -11.70 9.36
C ASP A 64 8.43 -10.90 8.67
N PRO A 65 7.24 -11.47 8.42
CA PRO A 65 6.13 -10.74 7.81
C PRO A 65 5.71 -9.50 8.60
N ASP A 66 5.91 -9.49 9.92
CA ASP A 66 5.51 -8.37 10.78
C ASP A 66 6.44 -7.17 10.62
N ALA A 67 7.70 -7.39 10.23
CA ALA A 67 8.67 -6.34 9.94
C ALA A 67 8.46 -5.69 8.56
N VAL A 68 7.68 -6.30 7.65
CA VAL A 68 7.50 -5.83 6.27
C VAL A 68 6.97 -4.40 6.19
N ALA A 69 6.09 -4.01 7.10
CA ALA A 69 5.51 -2.66 7.14
C ALA A 69 6.56 -1.56 7.34
N GLU A 70 7.64 -1.83 8.09
CA GLU A 70 8.72 -0.86 8.32
C GLU A 70 9.52 -0.58 7.03
N PHE A 71 9.63 -1.61 6.19
CA PHE A 71 10.36 -1.61 4.92
C PHE A 71 9.44 -1.44 3.70
N ASP A 72 8.21 -0.97 3.89
CA ASP A 72 7.28 -0.74 2.77
C ASP A 72 7.92 0.18 1.70
N TYR A 73 7.78 -0.20 0.43
CA TYR A 73 8.45 0.42 -0.73
C TYR A 73 9.98 0.29 -0.77
N ARG A 74 10.62 -0.52 0.06
CA ARG A 74 12.06 -0.80 -0.10
C ARG A 74 12.28 -1.64 -1.35
N ARG A 75 13.16 -1.17 -2.24
CA ARG A 75 13.68 -1.96 -3.36
C ARG A 75 14.49 -3.14 -2.87
N VAL A 76 14.12 -4.34 -3.32
CA VAL A 76 14.78 -5.60 -3.01
C VAL A 76 14.96 -6.42 -4.28
N TYR A 77 15.88 -7.38 -4.26
CA TYR A 77 15.99 -8.38 -5.32
C TYR A 77 16.09 -9.78 -4.74
N ALA A 78 15.57 -10.75 -5.49
CA ALA A 78 15.68 -12.17 -5.19
C ALA A 78 15.89 -12.95 -6.48
N THR A 79 16.75 -13.97 -6.41
CA THR A 79 17.02 -14.89 -7.52
C THR A 79 16.36 -16.23 -7.26
N GLY A 80 15.76 -16.82 -8.30
CA GLY A 80 15.10 -18.12 -8.20
C GLY A 80 14.28 -18.48 -9.43
N ARG A 81 13.43 -19.50 -9.30
CA ARG A 81 12.54 -19.98 -10.36
C ARG A 81 11.08 -19.65 -10.04
N LEU A 82 10.37 -19.07 -11.02
CA LEU A 82 8.93 -18.83 -10.88
C LEU A 82 8.15 -20.13 -11.09
N ARG A 83 7.35 -20.48 -10.09
CA ARG A 83 6.42 -21.61 -10.13
C ARG A 83 5.13 -21.20 -10.84
N HIS A 84 5.19 -21.11 -12.16
CA HIS A 84 4.02 -20.78 -13.00
C HIS A 84 2.90 -21.83 -12.87
N ASP A 85 3.25 -23.07 -12.51
CA ASP A 85 2.30 -24.13 -12.17
C ASP A 85 1.50 -23.85 -10.90
N ARG A 86 2.02 -22.97 -10.02
CA ARG A 86 1.35 -22.49 -8.80
C ARG A 86 0.98 -21.02 -8.88
N GLU A 87 0.82 -20.48 -10.08
CA GLU A 87 0.37 -19.10 -10.25
C GLU A 87 -1.06 -18.93 -9.70
N MET A 88 -1.27 -17.84 -8.96
CA MET A 88 -2.54 -17.49 -8.33
C MET A 88 -3.06 -16.18 -8.92
N LEU A 89 -4.31 -16.19 -9.37
CA LEU A 89 -4.99 -15.03 -9.91
C LEU A 89 -5.93 -14.44 -8.86
N ILE A 90 -5.60 -13.25 -8.36
CA ILE A 90 -6.41 -12.54 -7.39
C ILE A 90 -7.39 -11.64 -8.13
N GLY A 91 -8.69 -11.94 -8.06
CA GLY A 91 -9.70 -11.13 -8.72
C GLY A 91 -11.13 -11.52 -8.40
N PRO A 92 -12.11 -10.86 -9.04
CA PRO A 92 -11.93 -9.85 -10.11
C PRO A 92 -11.33 -8.52 -9.62
N ARG A 93 -10.53 -7.86 -10.48
CA ARG A 93 -9.96 -6.51 -10.26
C ARG A 93 -10.21 -5.62 -11.48
N MET A 94 -10.77 -4.43 -11.26
CA MET A 94 -10.99 -3.44 -12.31
C MET A 94 -9.74 -2.56 -12.46
N ARG A 95 -9.31 -2.31 -13.70
CA ARG A 95 -8.27 -1.33 -14.03
C ARG A 95 -8.62 -0.68 -15.37
N ASP A 96 -8.66 0.64 -15.39
CA ASP A 96 -8.92 1.44 -16.61
C ASP A 96 -10.19 1.00 -17.38
N GLY A 97 -11.24 0.60 -16.64
CA GLY A 97 -12.51 0.13 -17.21
C GLY A 97 -12.54 -1.35 -17.62
N GLU A 98 -11.42 -2.06 -17.56
CA GLU A 98 -11.34 -3.49 -17.88
C GLU A 98 -11.32 -4.36 -16.62
N GLN A 99 -12.01 -5.51 -16.68
CA GLN A 99 -11.94 -6.54 -15.65
C GLN A 99 -10.70 -7.43 -15.87
N GLY A 100 -10.03 -7.76 -14.78
CA GLY A 100 -8.86 -8.61 -14.81
C GLY A 100 -8.49 -9.19 -13.45
N TYR A 101 -7.22 -9.55 -13.31
CA TYR A 101 -6.66 -10.23 -12.15
C TYR A 101 -5.31 -9.61 -11.78
N MET A 102 -4.98 -9.62 -10.49
CA MET A 102 -3.60 -9.46 -10.06
C MET A 102 -2.92 -10.83 -10.11
N VAL A 103 -1.76 -10.91 -10.75
CA VAL A 103 -0.99 -12.15 -10.87
C VAL A 103 -0.01 -12.24 -9.72
N VAL A 104 -0.12 -13.29 -8.92
CA VAL A 104 0.86 -13.63 -7.90
C VAL A 104 1.47 -14.97 -8.24
N THR A 105 2.80 -15.02 -8.33
CA THR A 105 3.53 -16.25 -8.65
C THR A 105 4.56 -16.53 -7.56
N PRO A 106 4.60 -17.74 -6.99
CA PRO A 106 5.66 -18.11 -6.07
C PRO A 106 7.01 -18.13 -6.77
N LEU A 107 8.00 -17.49 -6.17
CA LEU A 107 9.42 -17.55 -6.56
C LEU A 107 10.11 -18.49 -5.58
N GLU A 108 10.57 -19.63 -6.08
CA GLU A 108 11.42 -20.55 -5.34
C GLU A 108 12.86 -20.09 -5.44
N ARG A 109 13.42 -19.65 -4.31
CA ARG A 109 14.81 -19.20 -4.23
C ARG A 109 15.73 -20.40 -4.08
N ASP A 110 16.88 -20.35 -4.75
CA ASP A 110 17.92 -21.37 -4.59
C ASP A 110 18.55 -21.27 -3.18
N GLY A 111 18.92 -22.41 -2.59
CA GLY A 111 19.46 -22.49 -1.22
C GLY A 111 18.48 -23.11 -0.23
N ASP A 112 18.14 -22.39 0.83
CA ASP A 112 17.29 -22.85 1.95
C ASP A 112 15.80 -23.06 1.59
N GLY A 113 15.46 -23.02 0.30
CA GLY A 113 14.14 -23.40 -0.23
C GLY A 113 13.03 -22.42 0.14
N SER A 114 13.37 -21.22 0.60
CA SER A 114 12.40 -20.24 1.05
C SER A 114 11.64 -19.64 -0.15
N THR A 115 10.31 -19.72 -0.11
CA THR A 115 9.43 -19.26 -1.17
C THR A 115 8.95 -17.84 -0.91
N VAL A 116 8.96 -16.99 -1.95
CA VAL A 116 8.46 -15.61 -1.88
C VAL A 116 7.33 -15.42 -2.88
N LEU A 117 6.23 -14.81 -2.45
CA LEU A 117 5.13 -14.48 -3.34
C LEU A 117 5.45 -13.20 -4.11
N VAL A 118 5.59 -13.31 -5.43
CA VAL A 118 5.87 -12.16 -6.30
C VAL A 118 4.57 -11.69 -6.93
N ASN A 119 4.15 -10.47 -6.60
CA ASN A 119 3.08 -9.79 -7.32
C ASN A 119 3.64 -9.25 -8.65
N ARG A 120 3.24 -9.85 -9.77
CA ARG A 120 3.70 -9.48 -11.12
C ARG A 120 2.82 -8.43 -11.80
N GLY A 121 1.84 -7.89 -11.09
CA GLY A 121 0.95 -6.85 -11.57
C GLY A 121 -0.37 -7.38 -12.13
N TRP A 122 -1.09 -6.47 -12.79
CA TRP A 122 -2.44 -6.73 -13.28
C TRP A 122 -2.44 -7.21 -14.72
N ILE A 123 -3.31 -8.17 -15.03
CA ILE A 123 -3.62 -8.63 -16.38
C ILE A 123 -5.12 -8.55 -16.64
N SER A 124 -5.51 -8.33 -17.89
CA SER A 124 -6.92 -8.39 -18.30
C SER A 124 -7.45 -9.82 -18.27
N LYS A 125 -8.78 -9.97 -18.14
CA LYS A 125 -9.43 -11.28 -18.06
C LYS A 125 -9.11 -12.20 -19.24
N LYS A 126 -8.94 -11.64 -20.44
CA LYS A 126 -8.54 -12.38 -21.66
C LYS A 126 -7.17 -13.06 -21.53
N MET A 127 -6.29 -12.53 -20.68
CA MET A 127 -4.96 -13.09 -20.40
C MET A 127 -4.98 -14.06 -19.21
N GLY A 128 -6.15 -14.39 -18.65
CA GLY A 128 -6.25 -15.29 -17.49
C GLY A 128 -5.61 -16.65 -17.76
N ASP A 129 -5.84 -17.23 -18.94
CA ASP A 129 -5.15 -18.45 -19.39
C ASP A 129 -3.69 -18.13 -19.74
N GLN A 130 -2.75 -18.85 -19.11
CA GLN A 130 -1.32 -18.73 -19.39
C GLN A 130 -0.98 -19.02 -20.87
N ARG A 131 -1.74 -19.87 -21.55
CA ARG A 131 -1.54 -20.18 -22.98
C ARG A 131 -1.78 -18.98 -23.90
N ALA A 132 -2.53 -17.99 -23.43
CA ALA A 132 -2.77 -16.75 -24.17
C ALA A 132 -1.66 -15.70 -23.95
N ARG A 133 -0.67 -16.00 -23.10
CA ARG A 133 0.42 -15.06 -22.73
C ARG A 133 1.69 -15.38 -23.52
N SER A 134 2.52 -14.35 -23.71
CA SER A 134 3.81 -14.50 -24.38
C SER A 134 4.85 -15.17 -23.48
N ALA A 135 5.93 -15.68 -24.08
CA ALA A 135 7.02 -16.32 -23.34
C ALA A 135 7.70 -15.35 -22.36
N GLU A 136 7.77 -14.06 -22.70
CA GLU A 136 8.33 -13.01 -21.84
C GLU A 136 7.49 -12.78 -20.58
N ALA A 137 6.17 -13.02 -20.65
CA ALA A 137 5.28 -12.94 -19.50
C ALA A 137 5.38 -14.17 -18.57
N LEU A 138 5.99 -15.26 -19.05
CA LEU A 138 6.16 -16.53 -18.35
C LEU A 138 7.63 -16.98 -18.42
N PRO A 139 8.58 -16.18 -17.87
CA PRO A 139 9.99 -16.50 -17.97
C PRO A 139 10.28 -17.84 -17.30
N THR A 140 11.03 -18.70 -17.99
CA THR A 140 11.41 -20.03 -17.51
C THR A 140 12.87 -20.05 -17.10
N GLY A 141 13.22 -20.94 -16.17
CA GLY A 141 14.58 -21.00 -15.60
C GLY A 141 14.79 -20.00 -14.46
N GLU A 142 16.05 -19.85 -14.09
CA GLU A 142 16.49 -18.96 -13.01
C GLU A 142 16.43 -17.50 -13.46
N ILE A 143 15.79 -16.66 -12.66
CA ILE A 143 15.66 -15.22 -12.89
C ILE A 143 15.98 -14.44 -11.63
N THR A 144 16.46 -13.20 -11.80
CA THR A 144 16.54 -12.21 -10.71
C THR A 144 15.36 -11.27 -10.82
N VAL A 145 14.52 -11.25 -9.80
CA VAL A 145 13.38 -10.34 -9.69
C VAL A 145 13.77 -9.16 -8.81
N GLU A 146 13.82 -7.96 -9.40
CA GLU A 146 13.82 -6.71 -8.65
C GLU A 146 12.39 -6.26 -8.39
N ALA A 147 12.05 -6.01 -7.12
CA ALA A 147 10.69 -5.64 -6.72
C ALA A 147 10.69 -4.67 -5.54
N LEU A 148 9.49 -4.17 -5.23
CA LEU A 148 9.22 -3.40 -4.03
C LEU A 148 8.63 -4.31 -2.97
N LEU A 149 9.22 -4.31 -1.79
CA LEU A 149 8.60 -4.94 -0.64
C LEU A 149 7.34 -4.16 -0.26
N ARG A 150 6.22 -4.87 -0.09
CA ARG A 150 4.89 -4.27 0.09
C ARG A 150 4.08 -5.07 1.10
N GLU A 151 3.40 -4.39 2.01
CA GLU A 151 2.38 -5.04 2.84
C GLU A 151 1.19 -5.46 1.96
N PRO A 152 0.70 -6.71 2.07
CA PRO A 152 -0.50 -7.13 1.36
C PRO A 152 -1.71 -6.32 1.84
N TRP A 153 -2.58 -5.92 0.92
CA TRP A 153 -3.83 -5.28 1.31
C TRP A 153 -4.76 -6.28 2.00
N LYS A 154 -5.48 -5.80 3.01
CA LYS A 154 -6.43 -6.61 3.79
C LYS A 154 -7.79 -6.63 3.10
N LYS A 155 -8.51 -7.75 3.23
CA LYS A 155 -9.88 -7.87 2.74
C LYS A 155 -10.83 -6.96 3.52
N ASN A 156 -11.91 -6.50 2.88
CA ASN A 156 -13.01 -5.81 3.54
C ASN A 156 -14.18 -6.77 3.78
N MET A 157 -15.25 -6.31 4.44
CA MET A 157 -16.43 -7.12 4.76
C MET A 157 -17.20 -7.66 3.54
N PHE A 158 -16.99 -7.09 2.35
CA PHE A 158 -17.66 -7.48 1.10
C PHE A 158 -16.79 -8.38 0.22
N THR A 159 -15.53 -8.58 0.59
CA THR A 159 -14.61 -9.45 -0.16
C THR A 159 -14.83 -10.89 0.29
N PRO A 160 -15.16 -11.82 -0.62
CA PRO A 160 -15.31 -13.22 -0.27
C PRO A 160 -14.02 -13.83 0.29
N ASP A 161 -14.16 -14.92 1.03
CA ASP A 161 -13.01 -15.74 1.43
C ASP A 161 -12.39 -16.43 0.22
N ASN A 162 -11.06 -16.55 0.23
CA ASN A 162 -10.33 -17.34 -0.75
C ASN A 162 -10.81 -18.80 -0.70
N ARG A 163 -10.78 -19.46 -1.86
CA ARG A 163 -11.14 -20.87 -2.05
C ARG A 163 -9.94 -21.64 -2.62
N PRO A 164 -8.92 -21.95 -1.80
CA PRO A 164 -7.78 -22.75 -2.25
C PRO A 164 -8.19 -24.13 -2.79
N ASP A 165 -9.30 -24.68 -2.31
CA ASP A 165 -9.90 -25.92 -2.80
C ASP A 165 -10.30 -25.86 -4.29
N LYS A 166 -10.55 -24.65 -4.80
CA LYS A 166 -10.90 -24.37 -6.20
C LYS A 166 -9.87 -23.52 -6.93
N TRP A 167 -8.75 -23.19 -6.27
CA TRP A 167 -7.75 -22.25 -6.78
C TRP A 167 -8.29 -20.84 -7.07
N GLU A 168 -9.30 -20.38 -6.33
CA GLU A 168 -9.90 -19.05 -6.49
C GLU A 168 -9.43 -18.12 -5.36
N PHE A 169 -8.88 -16.96 -5.71
CA PHE A 169 -8.35 -15.98 -4.75
C PHE A 169 -8.96 -14.60 -4.98
N TYR A 170 -9.36 -13.95 -3.90
CA TYR A 170 -9.99 -12.64 -3.90
C TYR A 170 -9.12 -11.57 -3.22
N PHE A 171 -8.21 -11.98 -2.32
CA PHE A 171 -7.25 -11.11 -1.65
C PHE A 171 -5.92 -11.84 -1.37
N PRO A 172 -4.80 -11.09 -1.22
CA PRO A 172 -3.46 -11.66 -1.01
C PRO A 172 -3.26 -12.09 0.44
N ASP A 173 -3.78 -13.25 0.81
CA ASP A 173 -3.45 -13.89 2.09
C ASP A 173 -2.09 -14.58 1.99
N VAL A 174 -1.03 -13.88 2.40
CA VAL A 174 0.35 -14.38 2.26
C VAL A 174 0.55 -15.71 3.00
N LYS A 175 -0.03 -15.88 4.19
CA LYS A 175 0.15 -17.12 4.98
C LYS A 175 -0.57 -18.29 4.32
N GLN A 176 -1.80 -18.09 3.88
CA GLN A 176 -2.57 -19.13 3.18
C GLN A 176 -1.93 -19.48 1.82
N MET A 177 -1.58 -18.47 1.02
CA MET A 177 -1.03 -18.67 -0.33
C MET A 177 0.36 -19.29 -0.31
N ALA A 178 1.20 -18.98 0.68
CA ALA A 178 2.52 -19.59 0.82
C ALA A 178 2.48 -21.05 1.29
N ALA A 179 1.34 -21.53 1.82
CA ALA A 179 1.17 -22.90 2.29
C ALA A 179 0.69 -23.89 1.19
N LEU A 180 0.41 -23.41 -0.02
CA LEU A 180 -0.08 -24.20 -1.16
C LEU A 180 1.07 -24.72 -2.04
#